data_AF-A0AA89BLH9-F1
#
_entry.id   AF-A0AA89BLH9-F1
#
_cell.length_a   1.000
_cell.length_b   1.000
_cell.length_c   1.000
_cell.angle_alpha   90.00
_cell.angle_beta   90.00
_cell.angle_gamma   90.00
#
_symmetry.space_group_name_H-M   'P 1'
#
loop_
_entity.id
_entity.type
_entity.pdbx_description
1 polymer ?
#
loop_
_entity_poly.entity_id
_entity_poly.type
_entity_poly.pdbx_seq_one_letter_code
_entity_poly.pdbx_strand_id
1 'polypeptide(L)'
;MLKAADRVNVEEHFQSSHTNNWAVLVDTSRFWFNYRHVANVLSVYRSCKRLGIPDSHIILMVADDMACNPRNPRPGTVFNNANEQINVYGDDVEVDYRGYEVTVENFIRVLTGRLSPSTPRSKRLLSDEHSNVLVYMTGHGGEGFLKFQDAEEISNVELADAFEQMWQKQRYHELFYMIDTCQAESMFQKFYSPNILAVASSKVGEDSLSHHVDPKIGVYVIDRYTYFALEFLETVEPGSRKTMGQFLRVCPKHQCISTVAIRTDLFPRDPDKVPLTDFFGSVRNVEILTSTIQLDNVTVARDDGEYCR
;
A
#
# COMPACT_ATOMS: atom_id res chain seq x y z
N MET A 1 24.89 46.52 17.10
CA MET A 1 25.16 45.14 16.62
C MET A 1 23.91 44.31 16.87
N LEU A 2 23.00 44.28 15.90
CA LEU A 2 21.83 43.40 15.92
C LEU A 2 22.25 42.04 15.38
N LYS A 3 22.05 40.98 16.18
CA LYS A 3 22.28 39.60 15.75
C LYS A 3 21.28 39.26 14.66
N ALA A 4 21.78 38.79 13.51
CA ALA A 4 20.97 38.21 12.46
C ALA A 4 20.18 37.03 13.05
N ALA A 5 18.86 37.13 13.01
CA ALA A 5 17.99 36.00 13.28
C ALA A 5 18.15 35.00 12.14
N ASP A 6 18.39 33.74 12.50
CA ASP A 6 18.48 32.61 11.58
C ASP A 6 17.22 32.57 10.70
N ARG A 7 17.39 32.94 9.43
CA ARG A 7 16.41 32.66 8.39
C ARG A 7 16.44 31.16 8.17
N VAL A 8 15.58 30.42 8.86
CA VAL A 8 15.27 29.03 8.52
C VAL A 8 14.82 29.05 7.06
N ASN A 9 15.56 28.38 6.19
CA ASN A 9 15.27 28.31 4.76
C ASN A 9 14.00 27.45 4.57
N VAL A 10 12.84 28.11 4.52
CA VAL A 10 11.52 27.48 4.41
C VAL A 10 11.42 26.63 3.13
N GLU A 11 12.22 26.91 2.10
CA GLU A 11 12.22 26.17 0.83
C GLU A 11 12.72 24.72 0.96
N GLU A 12 13.55 24.39 1.95
CA GLU A 12 14.00 22.99 2.16
C GLU A 12 12.94 22.13 2.84
N HIS A 13 11.92 22.72 3.48
CA HIS A 13 10.88 21.97 4.21
C HIS A 13 9.68 21.57 3.35
N PHE A 14 9.59 22.06 2.10
CA PHE A 14 8.48 21.81 1.18
C PHE A 14 8.85 20.89 -0.01
N GLN A 15 9.75 19.94 0.20
CA GLN A 15 10.21 19.01 -0.86
C GLN A 15 9.32 17.77 -1.07
N SER A 16 8.12 17.66 -0.49
CA SER A 16 7.16 16.64 -0.96
C SER A 16 6.39 17.20 -2.16
N SER A 17 6.76 16.78 -3.37
CA SER A 17 6.13 17.19 -4.64
C SER A 17 4.71 16.64 -4.85
N HIS A 18 4.25 15.73 -3.98
CA HIS A 18 2.93 15.11 -4.02
C HIS A 18 2.04 15.63 -2.87
N THR A 19 0.72 15.63 -3.08
CA THR A 19 -0.27 16.17 -2.14
C THR A 19 -0.99 15.09 -1.34
N ASN A 20 -0.98 13.84 -1.82
CA ASN A 20 -1.66 12.73 -1.19
C ASN A 20 -1.08 11.38 -1.65
N ASN A 21 -1.36 10.34 -0.87
CA ASN A 21 -0.92 8.97 -1.14
C ASN A 21 -2.13 8.05 -1.28
N TRP A 22 -2.06 7.14 -2.25
CA TRP A 22 -3.02 6.08 -2.50
C TRP A 22 -2.35 4.72 -2.41
N ALA A 23 -3.12 3.71 -2.03
CA ALA A 23 -2.68 2.32 -2.07
C ALA A 23 -3.68 1.44 -2.83
N VAL A 24 -3.19 0.56 -3.69
CA VAL A 24 -3.94 -0.51 -4.33
C VAL A 24 -3.32 -1.82 -3.88
N LEU A 25 -4.05 -2.56 -3.04
CA LEU A 25 -3.54 -3.73 -2.33
C LEU A 25 -4.32 -4.97 -2.79
N VAL A 26 -3.64 -5.94 -3.37
CA VAL A 26 -4.29 -7.07 -4.07
C VAL A 26 -3.72 -8.40 -3.58
N ASP A 27 -4.57 -9.22 -2.95
CA ASP A 27 -4.39 -10.66 -2.88
C ASP A 27 -5.12 -11.32 -4.04
N THR A 28 -4.40 -12.11 -4.83
CA THR A 28 -4.96 -12.74 -6.02
C THR A 28 -5.31 -14.21 -5.83
N SER A 29 -5.09 -14.79 -4.65
CA SER A 29 -5.17 -16.23 -4.42
C SER A 29 -6.40 -16.67 -3.64
N ARG A 30 -6.85 -17.90 -3.90
CA ARG A 30 -7.99 -18.50 -3.19
C ARG A 30 -7.60 -19.79 -2.47
N PHE A 31 -8.53 -20.31 -1.69
CA PHE A 31 -8.42 -21.53 -0.90
C PHE A 31 -7.57 -21.39 0.36
N TRP A 32 -7.92 -22.20 1.37
CA TRP A 32 -7.33 -22.15 2.71
C TRP A 32 -5.81 -22.29 2.74
N PHE A 33 -5.22 -23.09 1.86
CA PHE A 33 -3.76 -23.28 1.82
C PHE A 33 -3.00 -22.02 1.39
N ASN A 34 -3.71 -21.00 0.87
CA ASN A 34 -3.17 -19.70 0.51
C ASN A 34 -3.48 -18.60 1.54
N TYR A 35 -3.82 -18.98 2.78
CA TYR A 35 -4.07 -18.07 3.89
C TYR A 35 -3.08 -16.90 3.98
N ARG A 36 -1.78 -17.19 3.79
CA ARG A 36 -0.70 -16.20 3.82
C ARG A 36 -0.89 -15.01 2.88
N HIS A 37 -1.46 -15.16 1.69
CA HIS A 37 -1.61 -14.05 0.75
C HIS A 37 -2.67 -13.04 1.25
N VAL A 38 -3.75 -13.54 1.86
CA VAL A 38 -4.73 -12.70 2.57
C VAL A 38 -4.09 -12.02 3.79
N ALA A 39 -3.32 -12.75 4.59
CA ALA A 39 -2.62 -12.17 5.74
C ALA A 39 -1.59 -11.10 5.33
N ASN A 40 -0.86 -11.32 4.23
CA ASN A 40 0.10 -10.39 3.66
C ASN A 40 -0.58 -9.05 3.29
N VAL A 41 -1.63 -9.10 2.45
CA VAL A 41 -2.32 -7.89 1.96
C VAL A 41 -2.96 -7.10 3.10
N LEU A 42 -3.58 -7.80 4.07
CA LEU A 42 -4.17 -7.19 5.27
C LEU A 42 -3.09 -6.55 6.17
N SER A 43 -1.90 -7.14 6.25
CA SER A 43 -0.80 -6.57 7.02
C SER A 43 -0.25 -5.28 6.40
N VAL A 44 -0.16 -5.22 5.07
CA VAL A 44 0.24 -3.99 4.34
C VAL A 44 -0.85 -2.93 4.48
N TYR A 45 -2.13 -3.32 4.38
CA TYR A 45 -3.28 -2.44 4.63
C TYR A 45 -3.22 -1.80 6.02
N ARG A 46 -3.02 -2.60 7.06
CA ARG A 46 -2.85 -2.11 8.44
C ARG A 46 -1.68 -1.14 8.57
N SER A 47 -0.57 -1.41 7.88
CA SER A 47 0.61 -0.52 7.90
C SER A 47 0.30 0.84 7.27
N CYS A 48 -0.40 0.86 6.14
CA CYS A 48 -0.86 2.10 5.49
C CYS A 48 -1.80 2.91 6.40
N LYS A 49 -2.79 2.24 7.03
CA LYS A 49 -3.71 2.89 7.97
C LYS A 49 -3.00 3.45 9.19
N ARG A 50 -2.09 2.68 9.80
CA ARG A 50 -1.30 3.15 10.95
C ARG A 50 -0.48 4.40 10.61
N LEU A 51 0.06 4.45 9.40
CA LEU A 51 0.84 5.60 8.92
C LEU A 51 -0.04 6.74 8.39
N GLY A 52 -1.37 6.59 8.45
CA GLY A 52 -2.35 7.65 8.30
C GLY A 52 -3.08 7.69 6.96
N ILE A 53 -2.83 6.77 6.02
CA ILE A 53 -3.60 6.72 4.77
C ILE A 53 -5.04 6.33 5.12
N PRO A 54 -6.05 7.15 4.78
CA PRO A 54 -7.46 6.84 5.08
C PRO A 54 -7.99 5.76 4.14
N ASP A 55 -9.03 5.03 4.56
CA ASP A 55 -9.65 3.98 3.73
C ASP A 55 -10.13 4.48 2.37
N SER A 56 -10.61 5.73 2.31
CA SER A 56 -10.99 6.37 1.05
C SER A 56 -9.85 6.47 0.02
N HIS A 57 -8.61 6.24 0.44
CA HIS A 57 -7.39 6.25 -0.38
C HIS A 57 -6.75 4.86 -0.52
N ILE A 58 -7.36 3.80 0.02
CA ILE A 58 -6.88 2.43 -0.08
C ILE A 58 -7.92 1.61 -0.83
N ILE A 59 -7.53 1.03 -1.98
CA ILE A 59 -8.34 0.04 -2.67
C ILE A 59 -7.85 -1.34 -2.26
N LEU A 60 -8.67 -2.08 -1.51
CA LEU A 60 -8.33 -3.42 -1.04
C LEU A 60 -9.11 -4.50 -1.81
N MET A 61 -8.38 -5.39 -2.48
CA MET A 61 -8.92 -6.53 -3.22
C MET A 61 -8.46 -7.84 -2.55
N VAL A 62 -9.42 -8.64 -2.07
CA VAL A 62 -9.14 -9.91 -1.37
C VAL A 62 -9.91 -11.03 -2.06
N ALA A 63 -9.19 -11.98 -2.65
CA ALA A 63 -9.77 -13.01 -3.51
C ALA A 63 -10.52 -14.11 -2.72
N ASP A 64 -10.25 -14.27 -1.42
CA ASP A 64 -10.97 -15.21 -0.56
C ASP A 64 -11.01 -14.76 0.90
N ASP A 65 -12.07 -15.13 1.63
CA ASP A 65 -12.28 -14.68 3.00
C ASP A 65 -11.80 -15.72 4.01
N MET A 66 -10.57 -15.53 4.51
CA MET A 66 -9.99 -16.40 5.53
C MET A 66 -10.63 -16.19 6.91
N ALA A 67 -11.16 -14.99 7.19
CA ALA A 67 -11.81 -14.67 8.46
C ALA A 67 -13.14 -15.43 8.63
N CYS A 68 -13.87 -15.60 7.53
CA CYS A 68 -15.15 -16.34 7.49
C CYS A 68 -15.01 -17.80 7.04
N ASN A 69 -13.79 -18.31 6.81
CA ASN A 69 -13.59 -19.67 6.34
C ASN A 69 -14.00 -20.70 7.42
N PRO A 70 -14.75 -21.77 7.10
CA PRO A 70 -15.11 -22.81 8.06
C PRO A 70 -13.92 -23.54 8.70
N ARG A 71 -12.73 -23.49 8.07
CA ARG A 71 -11.49 -24.05 8.61
C ARG A 71 -10.83 -23.14 9.64
N ASN A 72 -11.26 -21.89 9.76
CA ASN A 72 -10.70 -20.95 10.71
C ASN A 72 -11.26 -21.24 12.12
N PRO A 73 -10.43 -21.69 13.08
CA PRO A 73 -10.87 -21.95 14.45
C PRO A 73 -11.22 -20.66 15.21
N ARG A 74 -10.94 -19.48 14.65
CA ARG A 74 -11.23 -18.15 15.21
C ARG A 74 -11.96 -17.29 14.19
N PRO A 75 -13.30 -17.43 14.10
CA PRO A 75 -14.11 -16.64 13.18
C PRO A 75 -13.86 -15.14 13.33
N GLY A 76 -13.82 -14.41 12.21
CA GLY A 76 -13.62 -12.97 12.19
C GLY A 76 -12.18 -12.51 12.43
N THR A 77 -11.19 -13.42 12.37
CA THR A 77 -9.79 -13.07 12.62
C THR A 77 -8.85 -13.61 11.55
N VAL A 78 -7.80 -12.85 11.26
CA VAL A 78 -6.66 -13.28 10.43
C VAL A 78 -5.38 -12.88 11.15
N PHE A 79 -4.42 -13.79 11.28
CA PHE A 79 -3.15 -13.54 11.96
C PHE A 79 -1.98 -13.73 11.00
N ASN A 80 -1.02 -12.82 11.05
CA ASN A 80 0.20 -12.89 10.24
C ASN A 80 1.39 -13.50 11.00
N ASN A 81 1.15 -14.02 12.21
CA ASN A 81 2.13 -14.67 13.07
C ASN A 81 1.50 -15.90 13.76
N ALA A 82 2.24 -17.01 13.85
CA ALA A 82 1.83 -18.21 14.58
C ALA A 82 1.50 -17.98 16.07
N ASN A 83 2.06 -16.94 16.70
CA ASN A 83 1.74 -16.55 18.07
C ASN A 83 0.49 -15.66 18.19
N GLU A 84 -0.18 -15.35 17.06
CA GLU A 84 -1.43 -14.60 17.00
C GLU A 84 -1.37 -13.22 17.69
N GLN A 85 -0.20 -12.60 17.65
CA GLN A 85 0.05 -11.34 18.35
C GLN A 85 -0.77 -10.19 17.77
N ILE A 86 -1.08 -10.23 16.47
CA ILE A 86 -1.78 -9.17 15.75
C ILE A 86 -2.86 -9.78 14.88
N ASN A 87 -4.14 -9.47 15.17
CA ASN A 87 -5.24 -9.72 14.25
C ASN A 87 -5.20 -8.64 13.16
N VAL A 88 -4.80 -9.03 11.95
CA VAL A 88 -4.67 -8.13 10.80
C VAL A 88 -5.99 -7.89 10.06
N TYR A 89 -7.02 -8.69 10.34
CA TYR A 89 -8.38 -8.42 9.86
C TYR A 89 -9.07 -7.34 10.71
N GLY A 90 -8.96 -7.41 12.04
CA GLY A 90 -9.51 -6.40 12.96
C GLY A 90 -11.00 -6.10 12.74
N ASP A 91 -11.47 -4.98 13.29
CA ASP A 91 -12.86 -4.50 13.14
C ASP A 91 -12.99 -3.40 12.06
N ASP A 92 -11.87 -2.96 11.48
CA ASP A 92 -11.75 -1.71 10.72
C ASP A 92 -11.13 -1.94 9.33
N VAL A 93 -11.30 -3.14 8.77
CA VAL A 93 -10.88 -3.45 7.40
C VAL A 93 -12.04 -3.22 6.42
N GLU A 94 -11.82 -2.34 5.46
CA GLU A 94 -12.73 -2.09 4.35
C GLU A 94 -12.25 -2.85 3.10
N VAL A 95 -12.86 -4.00 2.80
CA VAL A 95 -12.58 -4.72 1.54
C VAL A 95 -13.49 -4.22 0.43
N ASP A 96 -12.92 -3.59 -0.60
CA ASP A 96 -13.63 -3.01 -1.74
C ASP A 96 -14.03 -4.05 -2.79
N TYR A 97 -13.13 -4.98 -3.11
CA TYR A 97 -13.38 -6.05 -4.07
C TYR A 97 -13.20 -7.39 -3.38
N ARG A 98 -14.29 -8.17 -3.28
CA ARG A 98 -14.33 -9.42 -2.51
C ARG A 98 -14.56 -10.60 -3.42
N GLY A 99 -13.82 -11.69 -3.21
CA GLY A 99 -14.11 -12.97 -3.85
C GLY A 99 -14.11 -12.85 -5.37
N TYR A 100 -15.25 -13.17 -5.99
CA TYR A 100 -15.44 -13.14 -7.44
C TYR A 100 -15.26 -11.75 -8.08
N GLU A 101 -15.25 -10.67 -7.31
CA GLU A 101 -14.95 -9.33 -7.85
C GLU A 101 -13.43 -9.11 -8.10
N VAL A 102 -12.56 -9.97 -7.56
CA VAL A 102 -11.10 -9.85 -7.74
C VAL A 102 -10.66 -10.49 -9.06
N THR A 103 -10.94 -9.81 -10.16
CA THR A 103 -10.59 -10.26 -11.52
C THR A 103 -9.49 -9.37 -12.11
N VAL A 104 -8.79 -9.88 -13.13
CA VAL A 104 -7.81 -9.08 -13.88
C VAL A 104 -8.48 -7.83 -14.46
N GLU A 105 -9.69 -8.00 -15.02
CA GLU A 105 -10.47 -6.91 -15.59
C GLU A 105 -10.75 -5.79 -14.57
N ASN A 106 -11.26 -6.13 -13.38
CA ASN A 106 -11.56 -5.13 -12.37
C ASN A 106 -10.30 -4.41 -11.88
N PHE A 107 -9.21 -5.13 -11.67
CA PHE A 107 -7.93 -4.54 -11.29
C PHE A 107 -7.44 -3.53 -12.33
N ILE A 108 -7.40 -3.91 -13.62
CA ILE A 108 -6.99 -3.01 -14.71
C ILE A 108 -7.94 -1.81 -14.84
N ARG A 109 -9.25 -1.99 -14.67
CA ARG A 109 -10.22 -0.90 -14.71
C ARG A 109 -10.04 0.11 -13.57
N VAL A 110 -9.70 -0.37 -12.36
CA VAL A 110 -9.36 0.48 -11.22
C VAL A 110 -8.14 1.36 -11.54
N LEU A 111 -7.03 0.74 -11.97
CA LEU A 111 -5.80 1.45 -12.32
C LEU A 111 -6.05 2.50 -13.41
N THR A 112 -6.66 2.09 -14.52
CA THR A 112 -6.87 2.94 -15.70
C THR A 112 -8.04 3.93 -15.58
N GLY A 113 -8.81 3.88 -14.48
CA GLY A 113 -10.00 4.69 -14.24
C GLY A 113 -11.17 4.39 -15.17
N ARG A 114 -11.17 3.23 -15.85
CA ARG A 114 -12.23 2.80 -16.81
C ARG A 114 -13.38 2.10 -16.10
N LEU A 115 -13.99 2.81 -15.14
CA LEU A 115 -15.12 2.32 -14.34
C LEU A 115 -16.42 3.00 -14.77
N SER A 116 -17.55 2.30 -14.64
CA SER A 116 -18.89 2.87 -14.89
C SER A 116 -19.10 4.12 -14.02
N PRO A 117 -19.81 5.17 -14.47
CA PRO A 117 -20.20 6.30 -13.61
C PRO A 117 -21.02 5.89 -12.37
N SER A 118 -21.67 4.73 -12.39
CA SER A 118 -22.40 4.18 -11.25
C SER A 118 -21.53 3.45 -10.21
N THR A 119 -20.25 3.19 -10.49
CA THR A 119 -19.34 2.54 -9.54
C THR A 119 -19.21 3.41 -8.26
N PRO A 120 -19.36 2.84 -7.05
CA PRO A 120 -19.22 3.57 -5.80
C PRO A 120 -17.86 4.27 -5.67
N ARG A 121 -17.80 5.36 -4.91
CA ARG A 121 -16.55 6.12 -4.70
C ARG A 121 -15.45 5.28 -4.05
N SER A 122 -15.79 4.42 -3.09
CA SER A 122 -14.82 3.54 -2.40
C SER A 122 -14.12 2.57 -3.37
N LYS A 123 -14.80 2.13 -4.42
CA LYS A 123 -14.24 1.24 -5.45
C LYS A 123 -13.51 1.98 -6.59
N ARG A 124 -13.05 3.22 -6.37
CA ARG A 124 -12.37 4.02 -7.39
C ARG A 124 -11.04 4.54 -6.88
N LEU A 125 -9.98 4.25 -7.63
CA LEU A 125 -8.72 4.97 -7.50
C LEU A 125 -8.92 6.40 -8.04
N LEU A 126 -8.97 7.41 -7.18
CA LEU A 126 -9.16 8.82 -7.57
C LEU A 126 -7.85 9.62 -7.49
N SER A 127 -6.73 8.97 -7.79
CA SER A 127 -5.41 9.57 -7.88
C SER A 127 -5.26 10.45 -9.13
N ASP A 128 -4.32 11.38 -9.05
CA ASP A 128 -4.02 12.43 -10.03
C ASP A 128 -2.48 12.64 -10.18
N GLU A 129 -2.07 13.66 -10.94
CA GLU A 129 -0.67 14.03 -11.17
C GLU A 129 0.11 14.44 -9.92
N HIS A 130 -0.57 14.63 -8.79
CA HIS A 130 -0.01 14.99 -7.51
C HIS A 130 -0.11 13.85 -6.49
N SER A 131 -0.53 12.66 -6.92
CA SER A 131 -0.75 11.51 -6.04
C SER A 131 0.38 10.51 -6.16
N ASN A 132 1.02 10.13 -5.04
CA ASN A 132 1.87 8.94 -5.07
C ASN A 132 1.00 7.69 -4.89
N VAL A 133 1.31 6.63 -5.63
CA VAL A 133 0.51 5.40 -5.64
C VAL A 133 1.38 4.19 -5.27
N LEU A 134 1.05 3.53 -4.16
CA LEU A 134 1.55 2.20 -3.83
C LEU A 134 0.66 1.16 -4.51
N VAL A 135 1.26 0.26 -5.29
CA VAL A 135 0.59 -0.94 -5.80
C VAL A 135 1.29 -2.15 -5.20
N TYR A 136 0.59 -2.86 -4.32
CA TYR A 136 1.08 -4.10 -3.70
C TYR A 136 0.29 -5.30 -4.20
N MET A 137 0.99 -6.32 -4.70
CA MET A 137 0.37 -7.55 -5.16
C MET A 137 1.03 -8.76 -4.52
N THR A 138 0.22 -9.71 -4.06
CA THR A 138 0.67 -10.99 -3.50
C THR A 138 -0.17 -12.14 -4.02
N GLY A 139 0.50 -13.25 -4.35
CA GLY A 139 -0.17 -14.40 -4.94
C GLY A 139 0.79 -15.41 -5.54
N HIS A 140 0.25 -16.25 -6.42
CA HIS A 140 1.04 -17.20 -7.20
C HIS A 140 1.29 -16.66 -8.60
N GLY A 141 2.50 -16.85 -9.10
CA GLY A 141 2.92 -16.36 -10.41
C GLY A 141 4.08 -17.17 -10.95
N GLY A 142 4.57 -16.73 -12.09
CA GLY A 142 5.70 -17.33 -12.80
C GLY A 142 6.36 -16.29 -13.70
N GLU A 143 7.14 -16.77 -14.68
CA GLU A 143 7.83 -15.86 -15.60
C GLU A 143 6.83 -15.07 -16.44
N GLY A 144 6.67 -13.79 -16.11
CA GLY A 144 5.88 -12.82 -16.87
C GLY A 144 4.38 -12.83 -16.57
N PHE A 145 3.92 -13.55 -15.53
CA PHE A 145 2.51 -13.54 -15.14
C PHE A 145 2.27 -13.69 -13.63
N LEU A 146 1.10 -13.22 -13.19
CA LEU A 146 0.54 -13.47 -11.86
C LEU A 146 -0.88 -14.03 -12.00
N LYS A 147 -1.18 -15.13 -11.30
CA LYS A 147 -2.51 -15.77 -11.33
C LYS A 147 -3.52 -15.01 -10.50
N PHE A 148 -4.74 -14.90 -11.01
CA PHE A 148 -5.93 -14.41 -10.34
C PHE A 148 -6.93 -15.56 -10.15
N GLN A 149 -7.29 -15.80 -8.90
CA GLN A 149 -8.26 -16.80 -8.46
C GLN A 149 -8.00 -18.24 -8.96
N ASP A 150 -6.75 -18.58 -9.30
CA ASP A 150 -6.39 -19.87 -9.93
C ASP A 150 -7.14 -20.14 -11.26
N ALA A 151 -7.61 -19.08 -11.94
CA ALA A 151 -8.42 -19.17 -13.15
C ALA A 151 -7.93 -18.27 -14.28
N GLU A 152 -7.53 -17.04 -13.96
CA GLU A 152 -7.03 -16.04 -14.90
C GLU A 152 -5.56 -15.70 -14.59
N GLU A 153 -4.89 -15.04 -15.53
CA GLU A 153 -3.52 -14.55 -15.36
C GLU A 153 -3.44 -13.13 -15.87
N ILE A 154 -2.77 -12.24 -15.12
CA ILE A 154 -2.33 -10.94 -15.63
C ILE A 154 -0.89 -11.08 -16.09
N SER A 155 -0.61 -10.66 -17.32
CA SER A 155 0.75 -10.62 -17.85
C SER A 155 1.51 -9.35 -17.45
N ASN A 156 2.84 -9.42 -17.47
CA ASN A 156 3.71 -8.27 -17.26
C ASN A 156 3.55 -7.18 -18.34
N VAL A 157 3.10 -7.54 -19.54
CA VAL A 157 2.78 -6.61 -20.63
C VAL A 157 1.49 -5.85 -20.34
N GLU A 158 0.42 -6.55 -19.96
CA GLU A 158 -0.85 -5.90 -19.61
C GLU A 158 -0.68 -4.94 -18.42
N LEU A 159 0.13 -5.32 -17.44
CA LEU A 159 0.45 -4.46 -16.31
C LEU A 159 1.26 -3.22 -16.72
N ALA A 160 2.28 -3.40 -17.58
CA ALA A 160 3.05 -2.28 -18.12
C ALA A 160 2.15 -1.29 -18.88
N ASP A 161 1.26 -1.79 -19.73
CA ASP A 161 0.31 -0.96 -20.49
C ASP A 161 -0.73 -0.28 -19.60
N ALA A 162 -1.10 -0.88 -18.46
CA ALA A 162 -1.96 -0.25 -17.47
C ALA A 162 -1.27 0.93 -16.80
N PHE A 163 0.00 0.77 -16.38
CA PHE A 163 0.79 1.86 -15.82
C PHE A 163 1.07 2.97 -16.84
N GLU A 164 1.28 2.63 -18.11
CA GLU A 164 1.38 3.63 -19.17
C GLU A 164 0.08 4.42 -19.33
N GLN A 165 -1.06 3.75 -19.32
CA GLN A 165 -2.35 4.44 -19.37
C GLN A 165 -2.58 5.32 -18.14
N MET A 166 -2.09 4.93 -16.96
CA MET A 166 -2.13 5.79 -15.78
C MET A 166 -1.26 7.03 -15.98
N TRP A 167 -0.05 6.88 -16.50
CA TRP A 167 0.87 7.97 -16.77
C TRP A 167 0.30 8.97 -17.79
N GLN A 168 -0.15 8.48 -18.95
CA GLN A 168 -0.74 9.30 -20.01
C GLN A 168 -1.99 10.06 -19.56
N LYS A 169 -2.72 9.50 -18.59
CA LYS A 169 -3.91 10.12 -17.99
C LYS A 169 -3.61 10.91 -16.72
N GLN A 170 -2.33 11.13 -16.40
CA GLN A 170 -1.91 11.90 -15.23
C GLN A 170 -2.53 11.36 -13.92
N ARG A 171 -2.49 10.04 -13.71
CA ARG A 171 -3.12 9.38 -12.55
C ARG A 171 -2.13 9.05 -11.43
N TYR A 172 -0.87 9.43 -11.58
CA TYR A 172 0.12 9.38 -10.50
C TYR A 172 1.21 10.43 -10.72
N HIS A 173 1.78 10.89 -9.62
CA HIS A 173 3.04 11.63 -9.55
C HIS A 173 4.23 10.66 -9.60
N GLU A 174 4.28 9.76 -8.62
CA GLU A 174 5.21 8.64 -8.53
C GLU A 174 4.46 7.35 -8.16
N LEU A 175 4.95 6.21 -8.65
CA LEU A 175 4.37 4.90 -8.38
C LEU A 175 5.41 3.99 -7.75
N PHE A 176 5.03 3.36 -6.63
CA PHE A 176 5.81 2.30 -6.02
C PHE A 176 5.12 0.96 -6.22
N TYR A 177 5.77 0.06 -6.98
CA TYR A 177 5.27 -1.28 -7.26
C TYR A 177 6.01 -2.30 -6.40
N MET A 178 5.27 -2.97 -5.52
CA MET A 178 5.80 -4.02 -4.65
C MET A 178 5.07 -5.32 -4.93
N ILE A 179 5.80 -6.40 -5.24
CA ILE A 179 5.18 -7.68 -5.55
C ILE A 179 5.84 -8.83 -4.79
N ASP A 180 5.02 -9.71 -4.20
CA ASP A 180 5.45 -10.95 -3.55
C ASP A 180 4.86 -12.19 -4.25
N THR A 181 5.68 -12.84 -5.09
CA THR A 181 5.33 -14.06 -5.85
C THR A 181 6.60 -14.78 -6.33
N CYS A 182 6.50 -16.02 -6.81
CA CYS A 182 7.57 -16.65 -7.57
C CYS A 182 7.89 -15.89 -8.85
N GLN A 183 9.17 -15.85 -9.21
CA GLN A 183 9.72 -15.15 -10.38
C GLN A 183 9.29 -13.68 -10.51
N ALA A 184 9.11 -13.01 -9.37
CA ALA A 184 8.48 -11.70 -9.27
C ALA A 184 9.17 -10.59 -10.09
N GLU A 185 10.50 -10.64 -10.25
CA GLU A 185 11.26 -9.68 -11.07
C GLU A 185 10.72 -9.57 -12.51
N SER A 186 10.24 -10.68 -13.08
CA SER A 186 9.69 -10.71 -14.44
C SER A 186 8.48 -9.78 -14.63
N MET A 187 7.75 -9.48 -13.55
CA MET A 187 6.53 -8.67 -13.61
C MET A 187 6.76 -7.20 -13.92
N PHE A 188 7.93 -6.66 -13.57
CA PHE A 188 8.25 -5.26 -13.85
C PHE A 188 9.25 -5.06 -14.99
N GLN A 189 9.78 -6.12 -15.60
CA GLN A 189 10.77 -6.01 -16.69
C GLN A 189 10.24 -5.26 -17.91
N LYS A 190 8.92 -5.32 -18.14
CA LYS A 190 8.27 -4.66 -19.27
C LYS A 190 7.78 -3.25 -18.96
N PHE A 191 7.98 -2.72 -17.75
CA PHE A 191 7.61 -1.33 -17.46
C PHE A 191 8.47 -0.36 -18.28
N TYR A 192 7.83 0.65 -18.83
CA TYR A 192 8.47 1.69 -19.65
C TYR A 192 8.00 3.11 -19.32
N SER A 193 7.00 3.26 -18.44
CA SER A 193 6.52 4.56 -17.98
C SER A 193 7.43 5.15 -16.90
N PRO A 194 7.60 6.47 -16.85
CA PRO A 194 8.50 7.12 -15.89
C PRO A 194 7.90 7.15 -14.47
N ASN A 195 8.75 7.52 -13.52
CA ASN A 195 8.45 7.71 -12.10
C ASN A 195 7.96 6.43 -11.40
N ILE A 196 8.49 5.26 -11.81
CA ILE A 196 8.16 3.97 -11.19
C ILE A 196 9.37 3.43 -10.45
N LEU A 197 9.23 3.25 -9.13
CA LEU A 197 10.14 2.45 -8.31
C LEU A 197 9.52 1.05 -8.14
N ALA A 198 10.28 -0.02 -8.36
CA ALA A 198 9.74 -1.37 -8.20
C ALA A 198 10.63 -2.29 -7.37
N VAL A 199 9.99 -3.20 -6.63
CA VAL A 199 10.64 -4.27 -5.86
C VAL A 199 9.86 -5.58 -5.96
N ALA A 200 10.60 -6.67 -6.06
CA ALA A 200 10.09 -8.03 -6.20
C ALA A 200 10.75 -8.96 -5.18
N SER A 201 9.96 -9.87 -4.61
CA SER A 201 10.45 -10.83 -3.61
C SER A 201 11.42 -11.88 -4.15
N SER A 202 11.44 -12.14 -5.46
CA SER A 202 12.38 -13.08 -6.08
C SER A 202 12.80 -12.67 -7.49
N LYS A 203 13.95 -13.19 -7.95
CA LYS A 203 14.46 -13.05 -9.32
C LYS A 203 13.81 -14.03 -10.28
N VAL A 204 13.95 -13.77 -11.59
CA VAL A 204 13.59 -14.77 -12.61
C VAL A 204 14.35 -16.07 -12.37
N GLY A 205 13.64 -17.20 -12.41
CA GLY A 205 14.18 -18.52 -12.08
C GLY A 205 14.27 -18.85 -10.58
N GLU A 206 13.85 -17.95 -9.67
CA GLU A 206 13.78 -18.22 -8.24
C GLU A 206 12.33 -18.18 -7.72
N ASP A 207 12.00 -19.11 -6.82
CA ASP A 207 10.75 -19.12 -6.07
C ASP A 207 10.76 -18.05 -4.97
N SER A 208 9.58 -17.50 -4.64
CA SER A 208 9.36 -16.83 -3.35
C SER A 208 8.86 -17.86 -2.36
N LEU A 209 9.25 -17.73 -1.09
CA LEU A 209 9.00 -18.74 -0.08
C LEU A 209 8.17 -18.19 1.07
N SER A 210 7.33 -19.07 1.62
CA SER A 210 6.61 -18.84 2.85
C SER A 210 7.54 -18.86 4.07
N HIS A 211 7.17 -18.15 5.14
CA HIS A 211 8.04 -18.03 6.32
C HIS A 211 7.77 -19.10 7.39
N HIS A 212 6.57 -19.10 7.99
CA HIS A 212 6.26 -19.98 9.11
C HIS A 212 4.85 -20.55 9.03
N VAL A 213 4.70 -21.77 9.57
CA VAL A 213 3.44 -22.53 9.62
C VAL A 213 2.78 -22.28 10.98
N ASP A 214 1.47 -22.07 10.98
CA ASP A 214 0.68 -22.17 12.21
C ASP A 214 0.13 -23.61 12.34
N PRO A 215 0.60 -24.40 13.33
CA PRO A 215 0.16 -25.77 13.52
C PRO A 215 -1.34 -25.91 13.81
N LYS A 216 -2.01 -24.87 14.33
CA LYS A 216 -3.44 -24.92 14.68
C LYS A 216 -4.33 -24.91 13.43
N ILE A 217 -3.87 -24.23 12.37
CA ILE A 217 -4.61 -24.12 11.10
C ILE A 217 -3.96 -24.92 9.96
N GLY A 218 -2.76 -25.45 10.17
CA GLY A 218 -2.08 -26.38 9.27
C GLY A 218 -1.55 -25.74 7.98
N VAL A 219 -1.38 -24.42 7.95
CA VAL A 219 -0.97 -23.67 6.75
C VAL A 219 0.07 -22.61 7.10
N TYR A 220 0.77 -22.12 6.08
CA TYR A 220 1.65 -20.96 6.21
C TYR A 220 0.82 -19.69 6.36
N VAL A 221 1.24 -18.79 7.25
CA VAL A 221 0.49 -17.57 7.59
C VAL A 221 1.06 -16.29 7.00
N ILE A 222 2.27 -16.33 6.45
CA ILE A 222 2.91 -15.16 5.84
C ILE A 222 4.03 -15.60 4.86
N ASP A 223 4.30 -14.77 3.86
CA ASP A 223 5.48 -14.93 2.99
C ASP A 223 6.72 -14.25 3.55
N ARG A 224 7.91 -14.79 3.23
CA ARG A 224 9.19 -14.33 3.83
C ARG A 224 9.48 -12.88 3.54
N TYR A 225 9.41 -12.49 2.28
CA TYR A 225 9.70 -11.11 1.90
C TYR A 225 8.73 -10.15 2.60
N THR A 226 7.43 -10.45 2.52
CA THR A 226 6.40 -9.66 3.20
C THR A 226 6.61 -9.60 4.71
N TYR A 227 7.01 -10.69 5.36
CA TYR A 227 7.34 -10.71 6.80
C TYR A 227 8.42 -9.67 7.17
N PHE A 228 9.56 -9.68 6.47
CA PHE A 228 10.66 -8.74 6.77
C PHE A 228 10.33 -7.30 6.35
N ALA A 229 9.54 -7.12 5.28
CA ALA A 229 9.01 -5.80 4.91
C ALA A 229 8.11 -5.23 6.01
N LEU A 230 7.22 -6.06 6.58
CA LEU A 230 6.34 -5.66 7.67
C LEU A 230 7.10 -5.42 8.96
N GLU A 231 8.09 -6.24 9.30
CA GLU A 231 8.96 -6.00 10.46
C GLU A 231 9.61 -4.62 10.37
N PHE A 232 10.08 -4.21 9.19
CA PHE A 232 10.58 -2.86 8.98
C PHE A 232 9.49 -1.81 9.14
N LEU A 233 8.31 -2.01 8.53
CA LEU A 233 7.17 -1.08 8.62
C LEU A 233 6.66 -0.90 10.06
N GLU A 234 6.74 -1.93 10.92
CA GLU A 234 6.41 -1.84 12.35
C GLU A 234 7.31 -0.86 13.11
N THR A 235 8.52 -0.60 12.60
CA THR A 235 9.46 0.38 13.18
C THR A 235 9.28 1.81 12.64
N VAL A 236 8.28 2.03 11.79
CA VAL A 236 8.03 3.32 11.14
C VAL A 236 6.85 4.01 11.83
N GLU A 237 7.08 5.25 12.24
CA GLU A 237 6.05 6.18 12.70
C GLU A 237 5.82 7.27 11.64
N PRO A 238 4.69 8.02 11.66
CA PRO A 238 4.42 9.07 10.67
C PRO A 238 5.51 10.15 10.52
N GLY A 239 6.30 10.41 11.57
CA GLY A 239 7.44 11.35 11.54
C GLY A 239 8.79 10.72 11.24
N SER A 240 8.82 9.45 10.84
CA SER A 240 10.05 8.68 10.63
C SER A 240 10.87 9.22 9.47
N ARG A 241 12.20 9.19 9.63
CA ARG A 241 13.17 9.53 8.56
C ARG A 241 13.68 8.30 7.81
N LYS A 242 13.04 7.14 7.99
CA LYS A 242 13.37 5.92 7.25
C LYS A 242 13.08 6.12 5.77
N THR A 243 13.97 5.58 4.93
CA THR A 243 13.93 5.85 3.49
C THR A 243 13.54 4.62 2.68
N MET A 244 13.09 4.84 1.44
CA MET A 244 12.81 3.76 0.50
C MET A 244 14.04 2.90 0.27
N GLY A 245 15.24 3.48 0.18
CA GLY A 245 16.48 2.72 0.02
C GLY A 245 16.74 1.74 1.18
N GLN A 246 16.44 2.13 2.43
CA GLN A 246 16.49 1.21 3.57
C GLN A 246 15.44 0.10 3.44
N PHE A 247 14.21 0.44 3.05
CA PHE A 247 13.12 -0.51 2.84
C PHE A 247 13.43 -1.54 1.75
N LEU A 248 14.05 -1.14 0.65
CA LEU A 248 14.41 -2.03 -0.46
C LEU A 248 15.46 -3.08 -0.06
N ARG A 249 16.15 -2.92 1.08
CA ARG A 249 17.20 -3.82 1.57
C ARG A 249 16.78 -4.64 2.79
N VAL A 250 15.50 -4.65 3.15
CA VAL A 250 14.96 -5.31 4.37
C VAL A 250 15.11 -6.82 4.36
N CYS A 251 15.21 -7.44 3.18
CA CYS A 251 15.26 -8.89 3.06
C CYS A 251 16.44 -9.35 2.20
N PRO A 252 17.66 -9.36 2.75
CA PRO A 252 18.82 -9.97 2.09
C PRO A 252 18.59 -11.46 1.80
N LYS A 253 19.33 -12.00 0.82
CA LYS A 253 19.16 -13.38 0.32
C LYS A 253 19.17 -14.45 1.41
N HIS A 254 19.95 -14.28 2.47
CA HIS A 254 20.02 -15.25 3.57
C HIS A 254 18.74 -15.28 4.44
N GLN A 255 17.97 -14.19 4.47
CA GLN A 255 16.69 -14.11 5.19
C GLN A 255 15.53 -14.53 4.28
N CYS A 256 15.48 -13.98 3.06
CA CYS A 256 14.44 -14.27 2.08
C CYS A 256 14.54 -15.69 1.52
N ILE A 257 15.75 -16.26 1.44
CA ILE A 257 16.08 -17.51 0.73
C ILE A 257 15.79 -17.41 -0.79
N SER A 258 15.35 -16.24 -1.24
CA SER A 258 15.27 -15.75 -2.62
C SER A 258 16.04 -14.43 -2.73
N THR A 259 16.32 -14.00 -3.95
CA THR A 259 16.98 -12.73 -4.23
C THR A 259 15.94 -11.66 -4.50
N VAL A 260 15.81 -10.68 -3.59
CA VAL A 260 14.98 -9.49 -3.84
C VAL A 260 15.54 -8.73 -5.04
N ALA A 261 14.69 -8.45 -6.01
CA ALA A 261 15.03 -7.67 -7.20
C ALA A 261 14.44 -6.27 -7.08
N ILE A 262 15.22 -5.26 -7.48
CA ILE A 262 14.86 -3.85 -7.37
C ILE A 262 15.08 -3.22 -8.73
N ARG A 263 14.14 -2.39 -9.17
CA ARG A 263 14.24 -1.61 -10.41
C ARG A 263 14.10 -0.13 -10.11
N THR A 264 15.14 0.64 -10.45
CA THR A 264 15.23 2.09 -10.17
C THR A 264 15.48 2.94 -11.42
N ASP A 265 15.70 2.36 -12.60
CA ASP A 265 16.01 3.10 -13.84
C ASP A 265 14.87 4.02 -14.31
N LEU A 266 13.63 3.69 -13.93
CA LEU A 266 12.44 4.50 -14.20
C LEU A 266 12.14 5.52 -13.10
N PHE A 267 12.88 5.53 -12.00
CA PHE A 267 12.62 6.38 -10.84
C PHE A 267 13.72 7.45 -10.71
N PRO A 268 13.41 8.74 -10.91
CA PRO A 268 14.44 9.78 -11.04
C PRO A 268 15.11 10.16 -9.70
N ARG A 269 14.41 9.95 -8.57
CA ARG A 269 14.93 10.30 -7.24
C ARG A 269 15.84 9.18 -6.72
N ASP A 270 16.83 9.56 -5.92
CA ASP A 270 17.66 8.63 -5.18
C ASP A 270 16.85 7.96 -4.06
N PRO A 271 16.59 6.63 -4.09
CA PRO A 271 15.78 5.96 -3.07
C PRO A 271 16.31 6.12 -1.66
N ASP A 272 17.63 6.31 -1.47
CA ASP A 272 18.22 6.52 -0.15
C ASP A 272 17.89 7.89 0.45
N LYS A 273 17.28 8.80 -0.32
CA LYS A 273 16.79 10.11 0.11
C LYS A 273 15.28 10.25 0.10
N VAL A 274 14.55 9.28 -0.47
CA VAL A 274 13.08 9.29 -0.50
C VAL A 274 12.53 8.78 0.82
N PRO A 275 11.76 9.57 1.57
CA PRO A 275 11.08 9.09 2.78
C PRO A 275 10.15 7.92 2.45
N LEU A 276 10.13 6.89 3.29
CA LEU A 276 9.19 5.77 3.11
C LEU A 276 7.72 6.23 3.23
N THR A 277 7.48 7.29 4.01
CA THR A 277 6.17 7.90 4.16
C THR A 277 5.62 8.50 2.87
N ASP A 278 6.45 8.75 1.85
CA ASP A 278 6.00 9.21 0.52
C ASP A 278 5.13 8.17 -0.22
N PHE A 279 5.11 6.91 0.23
CA PHE A 279 4.26 5.86 -0.36
C PHE A 279 3.38 5.15 0.68
N PHE A 280 3.84 5.01 1.92
CA PHE A 280 3.13 4.25 2.95
C PHE A 280 2.37 5.10 3.98
N GLY A 281 2.60 6.42 4.04
CA GLY A 281 2.01 7.29 5.07
C GLY A 281 1.11 8.39 4.52
N SER A 282 0.41 9.09 5.40
CA SER A 282 -0.35 10.29 5.00
C SER A 282 0.58 11.47 4.75
N VAL A 283 0.28 12.26 3.72
CA VAL A 283 0.84 13.61 3.58
C VAL A 283 0.13 14.54 4.55
N ARG A 284 0.88 15.17 5.47
CA ARG A 284 0.35 16.20 6.37
C ARG A 284 1.03 17.52 6.08
N ASN A 285 0.35 18.40 5.37
CA ASN A 285 0.78 19.79 5.23
C ASN A 285 0.45 20.52 6.54
N VAL A 286 1.41 20.60 7.44
CA VAL A 286 1.29 21.40 8.66
C VAL A 286 1.83 22.80 8.36
N GLU A 287 0.93 23.76 8.11
CA GLU A 287 1.30 25.17 8.10
C GLU A 287 1.46 25.66 9.54
N ILE A 288 2.71 25.90 9.95
CA ILE A 288 3.00 26.52 11.25
C ILE A 288 2.75 28.02 11.10
N LEU A 289 1.58 28.47 11.55
CA LEU A 289 1.29 29.90 11.66
C LEU A 289 2.14 30.50 12.79
N THR A 290 3.07 31.38 12.44
CA THR A 290 3.87 32.16 13.40
C THR A 290 3.11 33.38 13.93
N SER A 291 1.93 33.69 13.37
CA SER A 291 1.07 34.78 13.82
C SER A 291 0.08 34.30 14.89
N THR A 292 -0.02 35.06 15.97
CA THR A 292 -1.07 34.87 16.98
C THR A 292 -2.41 35.29 16.38
N ILE A 293 -3.33 34.35 16.22
CA ILE A 293 -4.73 34.66 15.85
C ILE A 293 -5.41 35.22 17.10
N GLN A 294 -5.77 36.51 17.08
CA GLN A 294 -6.71 37.04 18.07
C GLN A 294 -8.11 36.60 17.68
N LEU A 295 -8.72 35.79 18.53
CA LEU A 295 -10.14 35.45 18.41
C LEU A 295 -10.96 36.64 18.92
N ASP A 296 -11.89 37.13 18.11
CA ASP A 296 -12.84 38.15 18.55
C ASP A 296 -13.67 37.60 19.71
N ASN A 297 -13.83 38.40 20.77
CA ASN A 297 -14.67 38.05 21.89
C ASN A 297 -16.12 37.88 21.39
N VAL A 298 -16.58 36.64 21.37
CA VAL A 298 -18.00 36.32 21.14
C VAL A 298 -18.79 36.92 22.29
N THR A 299 -19.42 38.07 22.05
CA THR A 299 -20.45 38.61 22.94
C THR A 299 -21.63 37.66 22.89
N VAL A 300 -21.76 36.81 23.90
CA VAL A 300 -22.97 36.04 24.14
C VAL A 300 -24.08 37.04 24.42
N ALA A 301 -24.93 37.29 23.43
CA ALA A 301 -26.17 38.01 23.64
C ALA A 301 -26.98 37.20 24.65
N ARG A 302 -27.18 37.77 25.85
CA ARG A 302 -28.18 37.27 26.79
C ARG A 302 -29.54 37.54 26.18
N ASP A 303 -30.18 36.48 25.73
CA ASP A 303 -31.55 36.50 25.28
C ASP A 303 -32.45 36.53 26.53
N ASP A 304 -32.73 37.74 27.02
CA ASP A 304 -33.67 37.97 28.10
C ASP A 304 -35.11 37.87 27.56
N GLY A 305 -35.59 36.63 27.51
CA GLY A 305 -36.98 36.27 27.82
C GLY A 305 -38.07 36.58 26.79
N GLU A 306 -38.68 35.50 26.29
CA GLU A 306 -40.14 35.43 26.23
C GLU A 306 -40.60 33.97 26.45
N TYR A 307 -41.18 33.72 27.63
CA TYR A 307 -41.88 32.48 27.96
C TYR A 307 -43.21 32.46 27.18
N CYS A 308 -43.36 31.56 26.21
CA CYS A 308 -44.68 31.24 25.66
C CYS A 308 -45.52 30.52 26.71
N ARG A 309 -46.69 31.09 27.00
CA ARG A 309 -47.84 30.41 27.62
C ARG A 309 -48.54 29.51 26.62
#